data_AF-A0A938MTQ3-F1
#
_entry.id   AF-A0A938MTQ3-F1
#
_cell.length_a   1.000
_cell.length_b   1.000
_cell.length_c   1.000
_cell.angle_alpha   90.00
_cell.angle_beta   90.00
_cell.angle_gamma   90.00
#
_symmetry.space_group_name_H-M   'P 1'
#
loop_
_entity.id
_entity.type
_entity.pdbx_description
1 polymer ?
#
loop_
_entity_poly.entity_id
_entity_poly.type
_entity_poly.pdbx_seq_one_letter_code
_entity_poly.pdbx_strand_id
1 'polypeptide(L)' 'QGNLEPTVLLADRPYLRRRVRELLDMAAGRPGHIFNLGHGVLPQTPEDNAVALVDAVHEFSQKQAH' A
#
# COMPACT_ATOMS: atom_id res chain seq x y z
N GLN A 1 1.97 13.91 -3.21
CA GLN A 1 2.12 12.70 -4.05
C GLN A 1 2.57 11.60 -3.11
N GLY A 2 1.81 10.51 -3.05
CA GLY A 2 1.88 9.47 -2.01
C GLY A 2 0.81 9.58 -0.94
N ASN A 3 0.09 8.50 -0.67
CA ASN A 3 -1.08 8.45 0.23
C ASN A 3 -0.92 7.44 1.39
N LEU A 4 0.12 6.59 1.37
CA LEU A 4 0.44 5.69 2.48
C LEU A 4 1.54 6.28 3.38
N GLU A 5 1.27 6.34 4.69
CA GLU A 5 2.28 6.67 5.70
C GLU A 5 3.41 5.62 5.72
N PRO A 6 4.70 6.00 5.61
CA PRO A 6 5.81 5.04 5.58
C PRO A 6 5.93 4.18 6.83
N THR A 7 5.44 4.67 7.98
CA THR A 7 5.44 3.92 9.25
C THR A 7 4.60 2.64 9.18
N VAL A 8 3.67 2.54 8.23
CA VAL A 8 2.91 1.31 7.97
C VAL A 8 3.84 0.15 7.59
N LEU A 9 4.98 0.43 6.94
CA LEU A 9 5.97 -0.58 6.60
C LEU A 9 6.73 -1.15 7.82
N LEU A 10 6.55 -0.56 9.01
CA LEU A 10 7.12 -1.07 10.26
C LEU A 10 6.12 -1.90 11.08
N ALA A 11 4.85 -1.93 10.66
CA ALA A 11 3.80 -2.66 11.34
C ALA A 11 3.78 -4.15 10.94
N ASP A 12 2.88 -4.90 11.57
CA ASP A 12 2.62 -6.29 11.19
C ASP A 12 1.91 -6.41 9.83
N ARG A 13 1.96 -7.62 9.25
CA ARG A 13 1.37 -7.89 7.93
C ARG A 13 -0.14 -7.62 7.86
N PRO A 14 -0.94 -8.03 8.87
CA PRO A 14 -2.37 -7.73 8.85
C PRO A 14 -2.68 -6.24 8.79
N TYR A 15 -1.99 -5.43 9.60
CA TYR A 15 -2.18 -3.98 9.62
C TYR A 15 -1.77 -3.34 8.29
N LEU A 16 -0.60 -3.71 7.76
CA LEU A 16 -0.12 -3.23 6.46
C LEU A 16 -1.14 -3.51 5.36
N ARG A 17 -1.61 -4.76 5.24
CA ARG A 17 -2.60 -5.15 4.22
C ARG A 17 -3.91 -4.40 4.38
N ARG A 18 -4.39 -4.20 5.62
CA ARG A 18 -5.61 -3.42 5.88
C ARG A 18 -5.47 -1.98 5.38
N ARG A 19 -4.34 -1.31 5.67
CA ARG A 19 -4.10 0.08 5.22
C ARG A 19 -4.02 0.22 3.71
N VAL A 20 -3.39 -0.75 3.03
CA VAL A 20 -3.35 -0.78 1.56
C VAL A 20 -4.76 -0.88 0.98
N ARG A 21 -5.57 -1.80 1.51
CA ARG A 21 -6.98 -1.97 1.08
C ARG A 21 -7.77 -0.68 1.25
N GLU A 22 -7.74 -0.07 2.43
CA GLU A 22 -8.47 1.17 2.72
C GLU A 22 -8.11 2.29 1.74
N LEU A 23 -6.83 2.45 1.40
CA LEU A 23 -6.38 3.45 0.43
C LEU A 23 -6.84 3.18 -0.99
N LEU A 24 -6.81 1.92 -1.42
CA LEU A 24 -7.31 1.53 -2.74
C LEU A 24 -8.83 1.68 -2.82
N ASP A 25 -9.56 1.34 -1.75
CA ASP A 25 -11.03 1.52 -1.68
C ASP A 25 -11.41 3.01 -1.75
N MET A 26 -10.64 3.90 -1.11
CA MET A 26 -10.82 5.35 -1.25
C MET A 26 -10.51 5.88 -2.66
N ALA A 27 -9.61 5.23 -3.40
CA ALA A 27 -9.38 5.56 -4.80
C ALA A 27 -10.54 5.09 -5.70
N ALA A 28 -11.35 4.12 -5.24
CA ALA A 28 -12.57 3.63 -5.89
C ALA A 28 -12.39 3.33 -7.39
N GLY A 29 -11.27 2.68 -7.77
CA GLY A 29 -10.98 2.36 -9.17
C GLY A 29 -10.78 3.56 -10.10
N ARG A 30 -10.58 4.78 -9.55
CA ARG A 30 -10.39 6.00 -10.36
C ARG A 30 -9.25 5.82 -11.37
N PRO A 31 -9.51 5.99 -12.68
CA PRO A 31 -8.48 5.92 -13.70
C PRO A 31 -7.32 6.87 -13.42
N GLY A 32 -6.09 6.38 -13.56
CA GLY A 32 -4.87 7.17 -13.33
C GLY A 32 -4.46 7.30 -11.85
N HIS A 33 -5.08 6.57 -10.92
CA HIS A 33 -4.58 6.49 -9.55
C HIS A 33 -3.25 5.73 -9.51
N ILE A 34 -2.20 6.39 -9.00
CA ILE A 34 -0.88 5.79 -8.75
C ILE A 34 -0.70 5.67 -7.24
N PHE A 35 -0.67 4.43 -6.75
CA PHE A 35 -0.35 4.14 -5.35
C PHE A 35 1.10 4.51 -5.05
N ASN A 36 1.36 5.22 -3.94
CA ASN A 36 2.72 5.52 -3.51
C ASN A 36 2.77 5.85 -2.00
N LEU A 37 3.96 5.81 -1.41
CA LEU A 37 4.22 6.32 -0.07
C LEU A 37 4.19 7.84 -0.05
N GLY A 38 3.63 8.43 1.02
CA GLY A 38 3.58 9.88 1.25
C GLY A 38 4.97 10.52 1.41
N HIS A 39 5.95 9.73 1.84
CA HIS A 39 7.36 10.09 1.97
C HIS A 39 8.25 8.89 1.61
N GLY A 40 9.57 9.08 1.63
CA GLY A 40 10.52 8.00 1.38
C GLY A 40 10.36 6.82 2.35
N VAL A 41 10.81 5.64 1.90
CA VAL A 41 10.93 4.45 2.75
C VAL A 41 11.84 4.77 3.94
N LEU A 42 11.45 4.30 5.13
CA LEU A 42 12.26 4.49 6.34
C LEU A 42 13.45 3.52 6.34
N PRO A 43 14.66 3.94 6.79
CA PRO A 43 15.84 3.07 6.80
C PRO A 43 15.65 1.75 7.55
N GLN A 44 14.82 1.75 8.59
CA GLN A 44 14.49 0.59 9.41
C GLN A 44 13.38 -0.31 8.82
N THR A 45 12.91 -0.02 7.61
CA THR A 45 11.87 -0.83 6.95
C THR A 45 12.40 -2.24 6.67
N PRO A 46 11.75 -3.30 7.19
CA PRO A 46 12.08 -4.66 6.78
C PRO A 46 11.83 -4.84 5.29
N GLU A 47 12.79 -5.43 4.58
CA GLU A 47 12.68 -5.68 3.13
C GLU A 47 11.42 -6.49 2.80
N ASP A 48 11.15 -7.55 3.58
CA ASP A 48 9.96 -8.36 3.37
C ASP A 48 8.68 -7.53 3.51
N ASN A 49 8.65 -6.48 4.35
CA ASN A 49 7.52 -5.56 4.47
C ASN A 49 7.31 -4.70 3.23
N ALA A 50 8.39 -4.27 2.57
CA ALA A 50 8.28 -3.62 1.27
C ALA A 50 7.74 -4.58 0.20
N VAL A 51 8.18 -5.83 0.19
CA VAL A 51 7.67 -6.86 -0.74
C VAL A 51 6.16 -7.07 -0.56
N ALA A 52 5.67 -7.31 0.66
CA ALA A 52 4.23 -7.52 0.81
C ALA A 52 3.38 -6.27 0.63
N LEU A 53 3.95 -5.06 0.73
CA LEU A 53 3.26 -3.85 0.28
C LEU A 53 2.98 -3.94 -1.23
N VAL A 54 4.00 -4.26 -2.02
CA VAL A 54 3.85 -4.42 -3.48
C VAL A 54 2.84 -5.52 -3.80
N ASP A 55 2.95 -6.69 -3.15
CA ASP A 55 2.03 -7.79 -3.36
C ASP A 55 0.59 -7.43 -3.01
N ALA A 56 0.37 -6.75 -1.87
CA ALA A 56 -0.96 -6.32 -1.44
C ALA A 56 -1.58 -5.30 -2.41
N VAL A 57 -0.77 -4.38 -2.93
CA VAL A 57 -1.24 -3.39 -3.93
C VAL A 57 -1.69 -4.10 -5.21
N HIS A 58 -0.90 -5.04 -5.74
CA HIS A 58 -1.28 -5.81 -6.93
C HIS A 58 -2.52 -6.67 -6.68
N GLU A 59 -2.56 -7.41 -5.57
CA GLU A 59 -3.68 -8.31 -5.23
C GLU A 59 -5.00 -7.55 -5.13
N PHE A 60 -5.03 -6.40 -4.45
CA PHE A 60 -6.27 -5.65 -4.21
C PHE A 60 -6.66 -4.79 -5.42
N SER A 61 -5.70 -4.28 -6.18
CA SER A 61 -6.01 -3.52 -7.40
C SER A 61 -6.60 -4.41 -8.50
N GLN A 62 -6.15 -5.66 -8.63
CA GLN A 62 -6.76 -6.60 -9.58
C GLN A 62 -8.19 -6.99 -9.18
N LYS A 63 -8.47 -7.11 -7.88
CA LYS A 63 -9.82 -7.42 -7.37
C LYS A 63 -10.84 -6.30 -7.61
N GLN A 64 -10.42 -5.03 -7.67
CA GLN A 64 -11.31 -3.90 -7.96
C GLN A 64 -11.62 -3.72 -9.45
N ALA A 65 -10.85 -4.34 -10.34
CA ALA A 65 -11.02 -4.20 -11.78
C ALA A 65 -12.09 -5.14 -12.38
N HIS A 66 -12.81 -5.90 -11.54
CA HIS A 66 -13.93 -6.79 -11.89
C HIS A 66 -15.20 -6.30 -11.20
#